data_AF-A0A7S4MUP4-F1
#
_entry.id   AF-A0A7S4MUP4-F1
#
_cell.length_a   1.000
_cell.length_b   1.000
_cell.length_c   1.000
_cell.angle_alpha   90.00
_cell.angle_beta   90.00
_cell.angle_gamma   90.00
#
_symmetry.space_group_name_H-M   'P 1'
#
loop_
_entity.id
_entity.type
_entity.pdbx_description
1 polymer ?
#
loop_
_entity_poly.entity_id
_entity_poly.type
_entity_poly.pdbx_seq_one_letter_code
_entity_poly.pdbx_strand_id
1 'polypeptide(L)'
;PNGLAAINGADAIPTPALIQTLAFIGFLELKVMTDVTGDSQFAGDFRNGFDFGWDKQSPEWQEQKRAVELNQGRAAMMGILGLMVHEQLGGELPIVGTM
;
A
#
# COMPACT_ATOMS: atom_id res chain seq x y z
N PRO A 1 15.35 -9.27 -12.05
CA PRO A 1 15.87 -9.10 -10.67
C PRO A 1 14.68 -8.96 -9.71
N ASN A 2 14.85 -9.32 -8.43
CA ASN A 2 13.81 -9.19 -7.40
C ASN A 2 14.14 -8.05 -6.43
N GLY A 3 13.15 -7.63 -5.64
CA GLY A 3 13.33 -6.63 -4.59
C GLY A 3 13.84 -5.27 -5.09
N LEU A 4 14.75 -4.64 -4.34
CA LEU A 4 15.37 -3.35 -4.68
C LEU A 4 16.15 -3.39 -5.99
N ALA A 5 16.71 -4.54 -6.35
CA ALA A 5 17.39 -4.70 -7.64
C ALA A 5 16.42 -4.62 -8.84
N ALA A 6 15.11 -4.78 -8.64
CA ALA A 6 14.11 -4.55 -9.69
C ALA A 6 13.96 -3.07 -10.06
N ILE A 7 14.31 -2.16 -9.14
CA ILE A 7 14.20 -0.71 -9.33
C ILE A 7 15.54 -0.12 -9.79
N ASN A 8 16.66 -0.56 -9.20
CA ASN A 8 17.98 0.05 -9.41
C ASN A 8 19.07 -0.92 -9.92
N GLY A 9 18.74 -2.18 -10.24
CA GLY A 9 19.69 -3.17 -10.74
C GLY A 9 19.99 -3.09 -12.24
N ALA A 10 20.94 -3.90 -12.70
CA ALA A 10 21.38 -3.93 -14.10
C ALA A 10 20.26 -4.33 -15.08
N ASP A 11 19.36 -5.23 -14.66
CA ASP A 11 18.17 -5.67 -15.40
C ASP A 11 16.88 -5.05 -14.81
N ALA A 12 16.96 -3.81 -14.32
CA ALA A 12 15.82 -3.12 -13.70
C ALA A 12 14.74 -2.69 -14.71
N ILE A 13 13.60 -2.29 -14.17
CA ILE A 13 12.51 -1.69 -14.94
C ILE A 13 13.03 -0.46 -15.71
N PRO A 14 12.71 -0.30 -17.01
CA PRO A 14 13.14 0.87 -17.78
C PRO A 14 12.72 2.19 -17.13
N THR A 15 13.60 3.19 -17.14
CA THR A 15 13.35 4.51 -16.52
C THR A 15 12.03 5.17 -16.98
N PRO A 16 11.63 5.13 -18.27
CA PRO A 16 10.34 5.69 -18.69
C PRO A 16 9.14 5.00 -18.02
N ALA A 17 9.21 3.69 -17.78
CA ALA A 17 8.15 2.93 -17.11
C ALA A 17 8.07 3.24 -15.61
N LEU A 18 9.21 3.48 -14.95
CA LEU A 18 9.25 3.97 -13.57
C LEU A 18 8.59 5.37 -13.47
N ILE A 19 8.94 6.29 -14.37
CA ILE A 19 8.36 7.64 -14.40
C ILE A 19 6.85 7.57 -14.64
N GLN A 20 6.38 6.73 -15.57
CA GLN A 20 4.96 6.53 -15.83
C GLN A 20 4.24 5.99 -14.59
N THR A 21 4.84 5.04 -13.88
CA THR A 21 4.27 4.46 -12.65
C THR A 21 4.16 5.53 -11.56
N LEU A 22 5.21 6.32 -11.33
CA LEU A 22 5.20 7.42 -10.36
C LEU A 22 4.18 8.50 -10.73
N ALA A 23 4.11 8.88 -12.01
CA ALA A 23 3.14 9.86 -12.48
C ALA A 23 1.69 9.36 -12.31
N PHE A 24 1.45 8.07 -12.54
CA PHE A 24 0.13 7.47 -12.33
C PHE A 24 -0.25 7.43 -10.85
N ILE A 25 0.66 7.01 -9.96
CA ILE A 25 0.44 7.03 -8.51
C ILE A 25 0.15 8.47 -8.05
N GLY A 26 0.96 9.44 -8.47
CA GLY A 26 0.75 10.84 -8.14
C GLY A 26 -0.60 11.38 -8.63
N PHE A 27 -1.04 11.01 -9.83
CA PHE A 27 -2.38 11.36 -10.31
C PHE A 27 -3.48 10.77 -9.42
N LEU A 28 -3.37 9.49 -9.04
CA LEU A 28 -4.33 8.85 -8.16
C LEU A 28 -4.40 9.53 -6.80
N GLU A 29 -3.25 9.85 -6.17
CA GLU A 29 -3.21 10.54 -4.88
C GLU A 29 -3.84 11.93 -4.92
N LEU A 30 -3.62 12.69 -5.99
CA LEU A 30 -4.10 14.07 -6.10
C LEU A 30 -5.59 14.19 -6.46
N LYS A 31 -6.16 13.19 -7.14
CA LYS A 31 -7.50 13.31 -7.74
C LYS A 31 -8.49 12.23 -7.32
N VAL A 32 -8.03 11.06 -6.91
CA VAL A 32 -8.90 9.89 -6.67
C VAL A 32 -8.85 9.45 -5.21
N MET A 33 -7.65 9.28 -4.64
CA MET A 33 -7.43 8.85 -3.25
C MET A 33 -7.47 10.04 -2.28
N THR A 34 -8.45 10.90 -2.47
CA THR A 34 -8.74 12.02 -1.59
C THR A 34 -10.25 12.09 -1.38
N ASP A 35 -10.68 12.83 -0.35
CA ASP A 35 -12.10 13.11 -0.16
C ASP A 35 -12.51 14.21 -1.14
N VAL A 36 -13.05 13.78 -2.28
CA VAL A 36 -13.49 14.66 -3.38
C VAL A 36 -14.88 15.23 -3.08
N THR A 37 -15.72 14.52 -2.34
CA THR A 37 -17.12 14.92 -2.09
C THR A 37 -17.32 15.65 -0.77
N GLY A 38 -16.39 15.51 0.18
CA GLY A 38 -16.49 16.09 1.52
C GLY A 38 -17.35 15.27 2.48
N ASP A 39 -17.73 14.04 2.09
CA ASP A 39 -18.62 13.16 2.85
C ASP A 39 -17.87 12.10 3.66
N SER A 40 -16.55 12.23 3.83
CA SER A 40 -15.77 11.26 4.59
C SER A 40 -16.23 11.19 6.05
N GLN A 41 -16.55 9.98 6.52
CA GLN A 41 -16.99 9.77 7.91
C GLN A 41 -15.80 9.73 8.89
N PHE A 42 -14.60 9.42 8.39
CA PHE A 42 -13.35 9.36 9.15
C PHE A 42 -12.13 9.50 8.23
N ALA A 43 -10.96 9.83 8.79
CA ALA A 43 -9.72 9.89 8.03
C ALA A 43 -9.35 8.52 7.45
N GLY A 44 -9.15 8.47 6.12
CA GLY A 44 -8.94 7.22 5.36
C GLY A 44 -10.19 6.69 4.64
N ASP A 45 -11.33 7.37 4.78
CA ASP A 45 -12.54 7.04 4.05
C ASP A 45 -12.54 7.66 2.64
N PHE A 46 -12.16 6.87 1.64
CA PHE A 46 -12.16 7.27 0.22
C PHE A 46 -13.38 6.77 -0.55
N ARG A 47 -14.47 6.42 0.13
CA ARG A 47 -15.72 5.99 -0.51
C ARG A 47 -16.43 7.10 -1.27
N ASN A 48 -16.13 8.38 -0.98
CA ASN A 48 -16.64 9.54 -1.71
C ASN A 48 -18.18 9.52 -1.89
N GLY A 49 -18.90 9.24 -0.79
CA GLY A 49 -20.37 9.18 -0.77
C GLY A 49 -21.00 7.89 -1.30
N PHE A 50 -20.22 6.93 -1.81
CA PHE A 50 -20.74 5.64 -2.26
C PHE A 50 -20.80 4.60 -1.13
N ASP A 51 -22.00 4.16 -0.77
CA ASP A 51 -22.18 3.07 0.19
C ASP A 51 -22.04 1.69 -0.49
N PHE A 52 -20.93 1.02 -0.20
CA PHE A 52 -20.67 -0.36 -0.62
C PHE A 52 -21.24 -1.40 0.37
N GLY A 53 -22.25 -1.03 1.15
CA GLY A 53 -22.87 -1.86 2.19
C GLY A 53 -22.24 -1.68 3.57
N TRP A 54 -21.53 -0.57 3.79
CA TRP A 54 -20.96 -0.17 5.07
C TRP A 54 -22.06 0.22 6.06
N ASP A 55 -23.07 0.97 5.61
CA ASP A 55 -24.14 1.49 6.47
C ASP A 55 -25.09 0.38 6.96
N LYS A 56 -25.03 -0.80 6.32
CA LYS A 56 -25.78 -2.00 6.73
C LYS A 56 -25.11 -2.78 7.86
N GLN A 57 -23.86 -2.48 8.20
CA GLN A 57 -23.10 -3.20 9.23
C GLN A 57 -23.30 -2.56 10.60
N SER A 58 -23.10 -3.35 11.67
CA SER A 58 -23.18 -2.82 13.03
C SER A 58 -21.97 -1.93 13.35
N PRO A 59 -22.10 -0.94 14.25
CA PRO A 59 -20.99 -0.10 14.68
C PRO A 59 -19.81 -0.90 15.23
N GLU A 60 -20.07 -1.97 15.99
CA GLU A 60 -19.03 -2.82 16.57
C GLU A 60 -18.24 -3.55 15.48
N TRP A 61 -18.92 -4.01 14.43
CA TRP A 61 -18.26 -4.64 13.30
C TRP A 61 -17.36 -3.65 12.56
N GLN A 62 -17.86 -2.43 12.31
CA GLN A 62 -17.10 -1.37 11.64
C GLN A 62 -15.84 -1.00 12.43
N GLU A 63 -15.97 -0.84 13.74
CA GLU A 63 -14.82 -0.55 14.63
C GLU A 63 -13.81 -1.70 14.61
N GLN A 64 -14.28 -2.95 14.72
CA GLN A 64 -13.41 -4.12 14.66
C GLN A 64 -12.62 -4.18 13.34
N LYS A 65 -13.28 -3.97 12.19
CA LYS A 65 -12.62 -4.05 10.88
C LYS A 65 -11.60 -2.94 10.68
N ARG A 66 -11.90 -1.73 11.12
CA ARG A 66 -10.95 -0.59 11.08
C ARG A 66 -9.75 -0.85 11.99
N ALA A 67 -9.97 -1.42 13.17
CA ALA A 67 -8.87 -1.80 14.06
C ALA A 67 -7.98 -2.91 13.44
N VAL A 68 -8.59 -3.89 12.76
CA VAL A 68 -7.85 -4.93 12.02
C VAL A 68 -7.05 -4.31 10.89
N GLU A 69 -7.64 -3.45 10.06
CA GLU A 69 -6.96 -2.75 8.98
C GLU A 69 -5.72 -1.99 9.49
N LEU A 70 -5.88 -1.21 10.56
CA LEU A 70 -4.78 -0.43 11.16
C LEU A 70 -3.66 -1.34 11.70
N ASN A 71 -4.02 -2.41 12.40
CA ASN A 71 -3.01 -3.31 12.99
C ASN A 71 -2.29 -4.14 11.92
N GLN A 72 -2.98 -4.53 10.85
CA GLN A 72 -2.35 -5.17 9.70
C GLN A 72 -1.42 -4.19 8.96
N GLY A 73 -1.82 -2.93 8.81
CA GLY A 73 -0.95 -1.88 8.27
C GLY A 73 0.33 -1.71 9.10
N ARG A 74 0.21 -1.66 10.43
CA ARG A 74 1.37 -1.58 11.35
C ARG A 74 2.30 -2.79 11.22
N ALA A 75 1.74 -3.99 11.16
CA ALA A 75 2.51 -5.21 10.96
C ALA A 75 3.21 -5.22 9.59
N ALA A 76 2.50 -4.80 8.53
CA ALA A 76 3.05 -4.73 7.18
C ALA A 76 4.18 -3.69 7.05
N MET A 77 4.12 -2.54 7.74
CA MET A 77 5.21 -1.57 7.78
C MET A 77 6.50 -2.18 8.34
N MET A 78 6.40 -2.93 9.43
CA MET A 78 7.56 -3.64 9.99
C MET A 78 8.00 -4.80 9.11
N GLY A 79 7.04 -5.49 8.48
CA GLY A 79 7.30 -6.58 7.53
C GLY A 79 8.10 -6.11 6.32
N ILE A 80 7.65 -5.06 5.62
CA ILE A 80 8.35 -4.55 4.43
C ILE A 80 9.71 -3.96 4.78
N LEU A 81 9.84 -3.28 5.92
CA LEU A 81 11.14 -2.80 6.40
C LEU A 81 12.10 -3.97 6.63
N GLY A 82 11.64 -5.03 7.30
CA GLY A 82 12.41 -6.25 7.50
C GLY A 82 12.85 -6.88 6.18
N LEU A 83 11.94 -7.00 5.21
CA LEU A 83 12.24 -7.53 3.89
C LEU A 83 13.31 -6.70 3.15
N MET A 84 13.18 -5.36 3.16
CA MET A 84 14.16 -4.47 2.51
C MET A 84 15.55 -4.53 3.16
N VAL A 85 15.62 -4.60 4.50
CA VAL A 85 16.91 -4.66 5.21
C VAL A 85 17.56 -6.02 5.05
N HIS A 86 16.78 -7.11 5.19
CA HIS A 86 17.30 -8.46 4.98
C HIS A 86 17.75 -8.69 3.53
N GLU A 87 17.11 -8.00 2.57
CA GLU A 87 17.57 -7.94 1.18
C GLU A 87 18.98 -7.38 1.06
N GLN A 88 19.24 -6.22 1.65
CA GLN A 88 20.56 -5.58 1.57
C GLN A 88 21.65 -6.33 2.35
N LEU A 89 21.28 -7.06 3.40
CA LEU A 89 22.22 -7.83 4.21
C LEU A 89 22.58 -9.20 3.61
N GLY A 90 22.01 -9.58 2.45
CA GLY A 90 22.32 -10.83 1.77
C GLY A 90 21.74 -12.09 2.43
N GLY A 91 20.64 -11.96 3.17
CA GLY A 91 19.95 -13.09 3.79
C GLY A 91 19.03 -13.84 2.83
N GLU A 92 18.70 -15.09 3.12
CA GLU A 92 17.62 -15.80 2.41
C GLU A 92 16.26 -15.24 2.82
N LEU A 93 15.54 -14.64 1.88
CA LEU A 93 14.16 -14.20 2.14
C LEU A 93 13.21 -15.39 1.95
N PRO A 94 12.32 -15.68 2.92
CA PRO A 94 11.49 -16.90 2.90
C PRO A 94 10.52 -17.02 1.72
N ILE A 95 10.35 -15.96 0.90
CA ILE A 95 9.52 -15.96 -0.31
C ILE A 95 10.36 -15.76 -1.59
N VAL A 96 11.56 -15.18 -1.47
CA VAL A 96 12.36 -14.72 -2.64
C VAL A 96 13.60 -15.60 -2.89
N GLY A 97 13.97 -16.46 -1.94
CA GLY A 97 15.15 -17.34 -2.01
C GLY A 97 16.44 -16.64 -1.60
N THR A 98 17.59 -17.28 -1.86
CA THR A 98 18.92 -16.66 -1.76
C THR A 98 19.02 -15.53 -2.78
N MET A 99 19.40 -14.33 -2.35
CA MET A 99 19.77 -13.23 -3.26
C MET A 99 21.24 -13.28 -3.63
#